data_AF-A0A9P3GHX5-F1
#
_entry.id   AF-A0A9P3GHX5-F1
#
_cell.length_a   1.000
_cell.length_b   1.000
_cell.length_c   1.000
_cell.angle_alpha   90.00
_cell.angle_beta   90.00
_cell.angle_gamma   90.00
#
_symmetry.space_group_name_H-M   'P 1'
#
loop_
_entity.id
_entity.type
_entity.pdbx_description
1 polymer ?
#
loop_
_entity_poly.entity_id
_entity_poly.type
_entity_poly.pdbx_seq_one_letter_code
_entity_poly.pdbx_strand_id
1 'polypeptide(L)'
;MFSAFPFFLSLNVSYGAWLLKPVLDYASSPNWSYPYAPGDIGDTYPYASGSSVDSSLDIEETGNMLVMVLAHARASGDGSLIGGYYQLLRTWADYLVNNTWLLRRKSVTSDRGSPANSTNLALKGIIAIGAMSQMSEAARQQEDAARYSSIARLYASSWASLAVGSDQHILAAFGDPDPSWTLAYNLFADKWLGTNLFNDSLLTSETKFIQHLFGSTKFSGGPSISYEDTDMNTAWIMFTAMAMNDDTVRDSLIDTLWTKLTAQLTPQRLSTILSPQPSRADEGGSPGVGAIFAPLAFAIPNVTIVVTDVDAGSDGPTVSKRPSGATQHSQASEPQIRRIAGAAAGGVCALLISGTAGFMLWHRGCCEKMYASEDGPRSLTEPTPYTFVSEYPEQNVQSLEQQAGYGSKLTRERTRAFVARSAIYSRDSTRAPIGGSPGAQEMLEVPPPTYYSAQR
;
A
#
# COMPACT_ATOMS: atom_id res chain seq x y z
N MET A 1 -3.64 1.72 -4.56
CA MET A 1 -3.97 1.95 -3.13
C MET A 1 -2.85 2.67 -2.39
N PHE A 2 -1.60 2.20 -2.48
CA PHE A 2 -0.43 2.78 -1.79
C PHE A 2 -0.30 4.31 -1.90
N SER A 3 -0.38 4.86 -3.11
CA SER A 3 -0.30 6.32 -3.33
C SER A 3 -1.42 7.12 -2.65
N ALA A 4 -2.59 6.52 -2.44
CA ALA A 4 -3.71 7.15 -1.76
C ALA A 4 -3.66 6.99 -0.23
N PHE A 5 -2.84 6.06 0.28
CA PHE A 5 -2.85 5.66 1.69
C PHE A 5 -2.53 6.81 2.67
N PRO A 6 -1.60 7.73 2.37
CA PRO A 6 -1.35 8.91 3.22
C PRO A 6 -2.61 9.75 3.45
N PHE A 7 -3.46 9.91 2.44
CA PHE A 7 -4.73 10.63 2.57
C PHE A 7 -5.67 9.93 3.55
N PHE A 8 -5.89 8.63 3.38
CA PHE A 8 -6.79 7.88 4.24
C PHE A 8 -6.34 7.89 5.70
N LEU A 9 -5.05 7.66 5.97
CA LEU A 9 -4.53 7.71 7.33
C LEU A 9 -4.61 9.11 7.95
N SER A 10 -4.40 10.16 7.16
CA SER A 10 -4.51 11.55 7.62
C SER A 10 -5.94 11.98 7.95
N LEU A 11 -6.93 11.39 7.26
CA LEU A 11 -8.35 11.63 7.55
C LEU A 11 -8.82 10.86 8.77
N ASN A 12 -8.63 9.53 8.74
CA ASN A 12 -8.98 8.64 9.83
C ASN A 12 -8.21 7.33 9.66
N VAL A 13 -7.33 7.03 10.62
CA VAL A 13 -6.49 5.83 10.60
C VAL A 13 -7.30 4.54 10.47
N SER A 14 -8.56 4.49 10.95
CA SER A 14 -9.42 3.31 10.83
C SER A 14 -9.72 2.92 9.38
N TYR A 15 -9.70 3.87 8.44
CA TYR A 15 -9.88 3.56 7.02
C TYR A 15 -8.77 2.68 6.45
N GLY A 16 -7.57 2.72 7.05
CA GLY A 16 -6.49 1.83 6.67
C GLY A 16 -6.89 0.36 6.79
N ALA A 17 -7.49 -0.03 7.92
CA ALA A 17 -7.96 -1.41 8.12
C ALA A 17 -9.04 -1.80 7.13
N TRP A 18 -10.04 -0.93 6.89
CA TRP A 18 -11.14 -1.19 5.96
C TRP A 18 -10.69 -1.35 4.50
N LEU A 19 -9.61 -0.67 4.11
CA LEU A 19 -9.02 -0.81 2.77
C LEU A 19 -8.17 -2.07 2.63
N LEU A 20 -7.42 -2.44 3.67
CA LEU A 20 -6.49 -3.57 3.64
C LEU A 20 -7.19 -4.92 3.82
N LYS A 21 -8.17 -5.00 4.73
CA LYS A 21 -8.78 -6.27 5.13
C LYS A 21 -9.39 -7.05 3.95
N PRO A 22 -10.14 -6.46 3.00
CA PRO A 22 -10.70 -7.22 1.88
C PRO A 22 -9.63 -7.88 1.00
N VAL A 23 -8.48 -7.23 0.82
CA VAL A 23 -7.34 -7.78 0.06
C VAL A 23 -6.71 -8.94 0.83
N LEU A 24 -6.54 -8.79 2.14
CA LEU A 24 -6.02 -9.84 3.03
C LEU A 24 -6.96 -11.05 3.09
N ASP A 25 -8.27 -10.84 3.23
CA ASP A 25 -9.30 -11.89 3.21
C ASP A 25 -9.26 -12.68 1.90
N TYR A 26 -9.22 -11.98 0.77
CA TYR A 26 -9.16 -12.61 -0.54
C TYR A 26 -7.85 -13.42 -0.71
N ALA A 27 -6.71 -12.85 -0.32
CA ALA A 27 -5.41 -13.51 -0.43
C ALA A 27 -5.23 -14.70 0.52
N SER A 28 -5.94 -14.72 1.65
CA SER A 28 -5.99 -15.88 2.56
C SER A 28 -6.99 -16.95 2.12
N SER A 29 -7.84 -16.67 1.13
CA SER A 29 -8.84 -17.61 0.65
C SER A 29 -8.25 -18.65 -0.32
N PRO A 30 -8.92 -19.80 -0.53
CA PRO A 30 -8.51 -20.79 -1.54
C PRO A 30 -8.50 -20.25 -2.98
N ASN A 31 -9.10 -19.09 -3.24
CA ASN A 31 -9.15 -18.46 -4.56
C ASN A 31 -7.83 -17.78 -4.94
N TRP A 32 -6.89 -17.64 -4.00
CA TRP A 32 -5.57 -17.08 -4.23
C TRP A 32 -4.49 -18.08 -3.82
N SER A 33 -3.75 -18.61 -4.80
CA SER A 33 -2.74 -19.65 -4.59
C SER A 33 -1.31 -19.17 -4.75
N TYR A 34 -1.10 -17.86 -4.94
CA TYR A 34 0.20 -17.27 -5.19
C TYR A 34 0.89 -16.80 -3.88
N PRO A 35 2.22 -16.89 -3.80
CA PRO A 35 2.99 -16.50 -2.62
C PRO A 35 3.21 -14.98 -2.49
N TYR A 36 2.52 -14.16 -3.29
CA TYR A 36 2.62 -12.71 -3.34
C TYR A 36 1.24 -12.07 -3.24
N ALA A 37 1.16 -10.76 -2.99
CA ALA A 37 -0.10 -10.06 -2.85
C ALA A 37 -0.83 -9.93 -4.20
N PRO A 38 -2.17 -10.08 -4.24
CA PRO A 38 -2.95 -9.80 -5.44
C PRO A 38 -2.94 -8.28 -5.72
N GLY A 39 -2.85 -7.90 -6.99
CA GLY A 39 -2.84 -6.48 -7.38
C GLY A 39 -4.22 -5.81 -7.35
N ASP A 40 -5.27 -6.61 -7.52
CA ASP A 40 -6.66 -6.22 -7.31
C ASP A 40 -7.46 -7.42 -6.78
N ILE A 41 -8.73 -7.21 -6.42
CA ILE A 41 -9.64 -8.28 -6.00
C ILE A 41 -10.84 -8.43 -6.94
N GLY A 42 -10.74 -7.88 -8.15
CA GLY A 42 -11.80 -7.80 -9.15
C GLY A 42 -12.21 -6.36 -9.46
N ASP A 43 -13.00 -6.21 -10.53
CA ASP A 43 -13.51 -4.94 -11.03
C ASP A 43 -14.95 -4.64 -10.60
N THR A 44 -15.62 -5.59 -9.94
CA THR A 44 -17.07 -5.56 -9.71
C THR A 44 -17.41 -5.38 -8.23
N TYR A 45 -17.66 -4.16 -7.75
CA TYR A 45 -18.18 -3.95 -6.39
C TYR A 45 -19.65 -4.43 -6.26
N PRO A 46 -20.05 -5.11 -5.16
CA PRO A 46 -19.28 -5.46 -3.96
C PRO A 46 -18.63 -6.85 -3.99
N TYR A 47 -18.53 -7.49 -5.17
CA TYR A 47 -18.03 -8.86 -5.32
C TYR A 47 -16.51 -8.90 -5.59
N ALA A 48 -15.76 -9.55 -4.71
CA ALA A 48 -14.35 -9.84 -4.96
C ALA A 48 -14.22 -11.03 -5.94
N SER A 49 -14.39 -10.79 -7.24
CA SER A 49 -14.33 -11.82 -8.29
C SER A 49 -12.93 -12.39 -8.52
N GLY A 50 -11.91 -11.71 -7.99
CA GLY A 50 -10.52 -12.13 -8.04
C GLY A 50 -9.65 -11.31 -8.99
N SER A 51 -8.34 -11.38 -8.75
CA SER A 51 -7.36 -10.50 -9.41
C SER A 51 -7.36 -10.66 -10.92
N SER A 52 -7.48 -9.55 -11.64
CA SER A 52 -7.30 -9.51 -13.09
C SER A 52 -5.85 -9.20 -13.51
N VAL A 53 -5.01 -8.78 -12.55
CA VAL A 53 -3.62 -8.35 -12.78
C VAL A 53 -2.67 -9.50 -13.09
N ASP A 54 -1.78 -9.28 -14.04
CA ASP A 54 -0.64 -10.16 -14.35
C ASP A 54 0.36 -10.22 -13.18
N SER A 55 0.98 -11.39 -13.03
CA SER A 55 2.10 -11.69 -12.12
C SER A 55 3.29 -10.73 -12.19
N SER A 56 3.39 -9.87 -13.21
CA SER A 56 4.51 -8.95 -13.41
C SER A 56 4.60 -7.79 -12.41
N LEU A 57 3.57 -7.56 -11.59
CA LEU A 57 3.53 -6.56 -10.50
C LEU A 57 3.64 -7.19 -9.09
N ASP A 58 4.02 -8.45 -9.00
CA ASP A 58 4.17 -9.22 -7.76
C ASP A 58 4.95 -8.50 -6.64
N ILE A 59 6.16 -8.02 -6.92
CA ILE A 59 7.02 -7.32 -5.95
C ILE A 59 6.40 -5.97 -5.56
N GLU A 60 5.86 -5.26 -6.55
CA GLU A 60 5.25 -3.94 -6.38
C GLU A 60 4.08 -4.01 -5.40
N GLU A 61 3.13 -4.93 -5.65
CA GLU A 61 1.91 -5.03 -4.84
C GLU A 61 2.15 -5.69 -3.50
N THR A 62 3.06 -6.67 -3.43
CA THR A 62 3.48 -7.27 -2.16
C THR A 62 4.16 -6.26 -1.26
N GLY A 63 5.06 -5.45 -1.83
CA GLY A 63 5.74 -4.39 -1.11
C GLY A 63 4.78 -3.31 -0.63
N ASN A 64 3.85 -2.88 -1.49
CA ASN A 64 2.78 -1.95 -1.13
C ASN A 64 1.99 -2.46 0.09
N MET A 65 1.54 -3.71 0.07
CA MET A 65 0.73 -4.27 1.16
C MET A 65 1.48 -4.34 2.49
N LEU A 66 2.71 -4.86 2.51
CA LEU A 66 3.49 -4.95 3.76
C LEU A 66 3.79 -3.56 4.34
N VAL A 67 4.10 -2.58 3.49
CA VAL A 67 4.31 -1.18 3.94
C VAL A 67 3.03 -0.59 4.51
N MET A 68 1.89 -0.76 3.82
CA MET A 68 0.60 -0.20 4.28
C MET A 68 0.08 -0.86 5.56
N VAL A 69 0.25 -2.18 5.74
CA VAL A 69 -0.16 -2.87 6.97
C VAL A 69 0.63 -2.33 8.16
N LEU A 70 1.95 -2.19 8.05
CA LEU A 70 2.75 -1.61 9.12
C LEU A 70 2.41 -0.13 9.36
N ALA A 71 2.25 0.67 8.29
CA ALA A 71 1.90 2.08 8.41
C ALA A 71 0.56 2.27 9.16
N HIS A 72 -0.45 1.45 8.84
CA HIS A 72 -1.70 1.43 9.57
C HIS A 72 -1.49 1.08 11.05
N ALA A 73 -0.82 -0.05 11.33
CA ALA A 73 -0.64 -0.52 12.70
C ALA A 73 0.12 0.47 13.58
N ARG A 74 1.12 1.16 13.03
CA ARG A 74 1.86 2.22 13.76
C ARG A 74 1.02 3.48 13.97
N ALA A 75 0.18 3.84 12.99
CA ALA A 75 -0.68 5.01 13.10
C ALA A 75 -1.83 4.81 14.09
N SER A 76 -2.40 3.59 14.16
CA SER A 76 -3.56 3.28 14.98
C SER A 76 -3.21 2.65 16.33
N GLY A 77 -2.04 2.02 16.46
CA GLY A 77 -1.70 1.10 17.56
C GLY A 77 -2.38 -0.27 17.45
N ASP A 78 -3.26 -0.48 16.46
CA ASP A 78 -4.01 -1.70 16.27
C ASP A 78 -3.22 -2.73 15.43
N GLY A 79 -2.75 -3.78 16.10
CA GLY A 79 -2.05 -4.91 15.49
C GLY A 79 -2.95 -6.06 15.03
N SER A 80 -4.28 -5.90 15.03
CA SER A 80 -5.24 -6.97 14.67
C SER A 80 -4.97 -7.58 13.29
N LEU A 81 -4.66 -6.76 12.28
CA LEU A 81 -4.29 -7.25 10.94
C LEU A 81 -2.96 -8.00 10.94
N ILE A 82 -1.99 -7.57 11.75
CA ILE A 82 -0.70 -8.27 11.87
C ILE A 82 -0.92 -9.64 12.50
N GLY A 83 -1.64 -9.72 13.62
CA GLY A 83 -1.92 -10.97 14.31
C GLY A 83 -2.77 -11.94 13.48
N GLY A 84 -3.88 -11.46 12.92
CA GLY A 84 -4.83 -12.29 12.18
C GLY A 84 -4.29 -12.84 10.86
N TYR A 85 -3.38 -12.13 10.20
CA TYR A 85 -2.82 -12.52 8.89
C TYR A 85 -1.31 -12.78 8.93
N TYR A 86 -0.72 -13.00 10.11
CA TYR A 86 0.74 -13.09 10.27
C TYR A 86 1.39 -14.08 9.29
N GLN A 87 0.82 -15.28 9.14
CA GLN A 87 1.37 -16.31 8.26
C GLN A 87 1.32 -15.91 6.77
N LEU A 88 0.28 -15.17 6.35
CA LEU A 88 0.19 -14.63 4.99
C LEU A 88 1.26 -13.55 4.78
N LEU A 89 1.37 -12.59 5.70
CA LEU A 89 2.37 -11.51 5.66
C LEU A 89 3.79 -12.07 5.63
N ARG A 90 4.06 -13.12 6.42
CA ARG A 90 5.33 -13.86 6.42
C ARG A 90 5.60 -14.52 5.07
N THR A 91 4.60 -15.16 4.47
CA THR A 91 4.71 -15.79 3.15
C THR A 91 5.10 -14.77 2.08
N TRP A 92 4.45 -13.61 2.11
CA TRP A 92 4.76 -12.48 1.25
C TRP A 92 6.17 -11.92 1.46
N ALA A 93 6.62 -11.81 2.71
CA ALA A 93 7.98 -11.38 3.01
C ALA A 93 9.02 -12.41 2.53
N ASP A 94 8.77 -13.71 2.72
CA ASP A 94 9.63 -14.78 2.19
C ASP A 94 9.69 -14.77 0.66
N TYR A 95 8.58 -14.44 -0.01
CA TYR A 95 8.57 -14.20 -1.44
C TYR A 95 9.49 -13.05 -1.83
N LEU A 96 9.39 -11.90 -1.15
CA LEU A 96 10.26 -10.76 -1.42
C LEU A 96 11.73 -11.09 -1.18
N VAL A 97 12.08 -11.83 -0.12
CA VAL A 97 13.45 -12.29 0.12
C VAL A 97 13.99 -13.06 -1.10
N ASN A 98 13.19 -13.97 -1.67
CA ASN A 98 13.63 -14.79 -2.78
C ASN A 98 13.67 -14.06 -4.14
N ASN A 99 12.89 -12.99 -4.31
CA ASN A 99 12.69 -12.33 -5.61
C ASN A 99 13.26 -10.91 -5.70
N THR A 100 13.63 -10.28 -4.58
CA THR A 100 14.21 -8.92 -4.55
C THR A 100 15.73 -8.93 -4.78
N TRP A 101 16.44 -9.97 -4.34
CA TRP A 101 17.91 -10.02 -4.26
C TRP A 101 18.63 -9.79 -5.59
N LEU A 102 18.05 -10.25 -6.69
CA LEU A 102 18.49 -9.97 -8.05
C LEU A 102 17.23 -10.05 -8.89
N LEU A 103 16.80 -8.94 -9.50
CA LEU A 103 15.72 -8.91 -10.49
C LEU A 103 16.11 -9.74 -11.73
N ARG A 104 16.19 -11.06 -11.54
CA ARG A 104 16.39 -12.08 -12.57
C ARG A 104 15.10 -12.13 -13.39
N ARG A 105 15.10 -11.30 -14.44
CA ARG A 105 14.17 -11.31 -15.59
C ARG A 105 12.69 -11.07 -15.23
N LYS A 106 12.23 -9.87 -15.61
CA LYS A 106 10.82 -9.43 -15.80
C LYS A 106 9.97 -9.22 -14.54
N SER A 107 10.32 -8.23 -13.71
CA SER A 107 9.33 -7.57 -12.84
C SER A 107 9.24 -6.10 -13.24
N VAL A 108 8.01 -5.61 -13.39
CA VAL A 108 7.66 -4.29 -13.89
C VAL A 108 7.13 -3.47 -12.73
N THR A 109 7.50 -2.19 -12.66
CA THR A 109 6.85 -1.22 -11.76
C THR A 109 5.55 -0.70 -12.42
N SER A 110 4.58 -0.33 -11.59
CA SER A 110 3.26 0.17 -12.02
C SER A 110 3.31 1.44 -12.90
N ASP A 111 4.47 2.09 -13.01
CA ASP A 111 4.75 3.30 -13.80
C ASP A 111 5.24 3.02 -15.24
N ARG A 112 4.65 2.03 -15.93
CA ARG A 112 4.89 1.71 -17.36
C ARG A 112 6.17 0.91 -17.66
N GLY A 113 6.28 -0.32 -17.15
CA GLY A 113 7.12 -1.31 -17.83
C GLY A 113 8.61 -1.30 -17.47
N SER A 114 8.98 -0.94 -16.22
CA SER A 114 10.40 -0.95 -15.84
C SER A 114 11.09 -2.29 -16.16
N PRO A 115 12.32 -2.25 -16.70
CA PRO A 115 13.07 -3.44 -17.05
C PRO A 115 13.53 -4.21 -15.80
N ALA A 116 13.94 -5.47 -16.03
CA ALA A 116 14.76 -6.19 -15.06
C ALA A 116 15.92 -5.29 -14.60
N ASN A 117 16.19 -5.24 -13.29
CA ASN A 117 17.16 -4.36 -12.61
C ASN A 117 16.69 -2.96 -12.19
N SER A 118 15.39 -2.68 -12.14
CA SER A 118 14.86 -1.42 -11.59
C SER A 118 15.34 -1.13 -10.16
N THR A 119 16.07 -0.03 -10.01
CA THR A 119 16.59 0.47 -8.73
C THR A 119 15.46 0.81 -7.76
N ASN A 120 14.38 1.42 -8.26
CA ASN A 120 13.22 1.82 -7.46
C ASN A 120 12.39 0.62 -6.99
N LEU A 121 12.15 -0.39 -7.84
CA LEU A 121 11.41 -1.59 -7.44
C LEU A 121 12.16 -2.35 -6.35
N ALA A 122 13.49 -2.44 -6.48
CA ALA A 122 14.32 -3.08 -5.48
C ALA A 122 14.24 -2.36 -4.12
N LEU A 123 14.25 -1.01 -4.08
CA LEU A 123 14.03 -0.25 -2.84
C LEU A 123 12.73 -0.68 -2.15
N LYS A 124 11.63 -0.79 -2.89
CA LYS A 124 10.34 -1.18 -2.34
C LYS A 124 10.38 -2.56 -1.69
N GLY A 125 10.94 -3.56 -2.38
CA GLY A 125 11.09 -4.90 -1.84
C GLY A 125 11.94 -4.93 -0.56
N ILE A 126 13.06 -4.22 -0.55
CA ILE A 126 13.97 -4.12 0.60
C ILE A 126 13.26 -3.48 1.81
N ILE A 127 12.57 -2.36 1.59
CA ILE A 127 11.84 -1.66 2.64
C ILE A 127 10.70 -2.50 3.18
N ALA A 128 9.98 -3.22 2.32
CA ALA A 128 8.91 -4.13 2.73
C ALA A 128 9.40 -5.33 3.55
N ILE A 129 10.60 -5.86 3.25
CA ILE A 129 11.26 -6.86 4.13
C ILE A 129 11.57 -6.23 5.50
N GLY A 130 12.06 -4.98 5.52
CA GLY A 130 12.23 -4.22 6.76
C GLY A 130 10.92 -3.98 7.52
N ALA A 131 9.82 -3.73 6.80
CA ALA A 131 8.49 -3.59 7.39
C ALA A 131 8.03 -4.89 8.04
N MET A 132 8.25 -6.04 7.38
CA MET A 132 7.97 -7.35 7.99
C MET A 132 8.77 -7.55 9.28
N SER A 133 10.04 -7.14 9.33
CA SER A 133 10.83 -7.22 10.55
C SER A 133 10.17 -6.49 11.73
N GLN A 134 9.71 -5.25 11.55
CA GLN A 134 9.00 -4.50 12.60
C GLN A 134 7.65 -5.13 12.96
N MET A 135 6.91 -5.68 11.99
CA MET A 135 5.67 -6.41 12.27
C MET A 135 5.92 -7.70 13.08
N SER A 136 7.01 -8.42 12.79
CA SER A 136 7.45 -9.58 13.57
C SER A 136 7.82 -9.21 15.00
N GLU A 137 8.49 -8.07 15.22
CA GLU A 137 8.77 -7.56 16.58
C GLU A 137 7.46 -7.29 17.34
N ALA A 138 6.49 -6.61 16.71
CA ALA A 138 5.19 -6.33 17.29
C ALA A 138 4.40 -7.61 17.62
N ALA A 139 4.50 -8.63 16.76
CA ALA A 139 3.90 -9.95 16.95
C ALA A 139 4.71 -10.88 17.87
N ARG A 140 5.81 -10.40 18.47
CA ARG A 140 6.71 -11.17 19.35
C ARG A 140 7.38 -12.38 18.68
N GLN A 141 7.52 -12.36 17.36
CA GLN A 141 8.17 -13.39 16.55
C GLN A 141 9.65 -13.03 16.34
N GLN A 142 10.46 -13.20 17.39
CA GLN A 142 11.82 -12.64 17.43
C GLN A 142 12.80 -13.24 16.41
N GLU A 143 12.62 -14.52 16.06
CA GLU A 143 13.45 -15.15 15.02
C GLU A 143 13.18 -14.54 13.64
N ASP A 144 11.91 -14.34 13.29
CA ASP A 144 11.50 -13.69 12.04
C ASP A 144 11.97 -12.23 12.01
N ALA A 145 11.80 -11.50 13.13
CA ALA A 145 12.27 -10.12 13.27
C ALA A 145 13.76 -10.00 12.97
N ALA A 146 14.60 -10.82 13.62
CA ALA A 146 16.05 -10.82 13.42
C ALA A 146 16.45 -11.23 11.99
N ARG A 147 15.77 -12.24 11.43
CA ARG A 147 16.01 -12.72 10.06
C ARG A 147 15.72 -11.63 9.03
N TYR A 148 14.52 -11.04 9.04
CA TYR A 148 14.14 -10.04 8.07
C TYR A 148 14.94 -8.74 8.24
N SER A 149 15.27 -8.33 9.47
CA SER A 149 16.16 -7.18 9.72
C SER A 149 17.54 -7.38 9.09
N SER A 150 18.14 -8.56 9.31
CA SER A 150 19.46 -8.89 8.76
C SER A 150 19.46 -8.91 7.24
N ILE A 151 18.42 -9.50 6.63
CA ILE A 151 18.28 -9.56 5.17
C ILE A 151 18.04 -8.17 4.57
N ALA A 152 17.14 -7.37 5.15
CA ALA A 152 16.87 -6.01 4.67
C ALA A 152 18.13 -5.14 4.69
N ARG A 153 18.92 -5.20 5.78
CA ARG A 153 20.20 -4.47 5.89
C ARG A 153 21.25 -4.95 4.88
N LEU A 154 21.35 -6.26 4.68
CA LEU A 154 22.24 -6.83 3.66
C LEU A 154 21.84 -6.34 2.27
N TYR A 155 20.55 -6.41 1.93
CA TYR A 155 20.06 -5.99 0.61
C TYR A 155 20.19 -4.49 0.41
N ALA A 156 19.91 -3.66 1.42
CA ALA A 156 20.12 -2.22 1.36
C ALA A 156 21.59 -1.87 1.08
N SER A 157 22.53 -2.56 1.74
CA SER A 157 23.97 -2.37 1.53
C SER A 157 24.40 -2.77 0.11
N SER A 158 23.93 -3.91 -0.39
CA SER A 158 24.21 -4.35 -1.76
C SER A 158 23.56 -3.45 -2.80
N TRP A 159 22.33 -3.02 -2.56
CA TRP A 159 21.61 -2.06 -3.41
C TRP A 159 22.43 -0.78 -3.56
N ALA A 160 22.92 -0.20 -2.46
CA ALA A 160 23.70 1.03 -2.50
C ALA A 160 24.98 0.88 -3.33
N SER A 161 25.61 -0.30 -3.34
CA SER A 161 26.80 -0.57 -4.14
C SER A 161 26.55 -0.72 -5.65
N LEU A 162 25.30 -0.97 -6.07
CA LEU A 162 24.92 -1.27 -7.46
C LEU A 162 24.06 -0.18 -8.11
N ALA A 163 23.30 0.56 -7.30
CA ALA A 163 22.35 1.57 -7.75
C ALA A 163 22.85 3.00 -7.63
N VAL A 164 24.01 3.23 -6.99
CA VAL A 164 24.57 4.57 -6.85
C VAL A 164 25.66 4.79 -7.90
N GLY A 165 25.48 5.81 -8.74
CA GLY A 165 26.38 6.20 -9.81
C GLY A 165 27.68 6.84 -9.31
N SER A 166 28.56 7.17 -10.24
CA SER A 166 29.89 7.71 -9.93
C SER A 166 29.84 9.09 -9.26
N ASP A 167 28.88 9.92 -9.65
CA ASP A 167 28.52 11.23 -9.09
C ASP A 167 27.52 11.15 -7.92
N GLN A 168 27.34 9.95 -7.34
CA GLN A 168 26.62 9.70 -6.10
C GLN A 168 25.09 9.87 -6.17
N HIS A 169 24.49 9.94 -7.36
CA HIS A 169 23.04 9.88 -7.53
C HIS A 169 22.55 8.45 -7.76
N ILE A 170 21.24 8.27 -7.70
CA ILE A 170 20.58 6.98 -7.89
C ILE A 170 20.32 6.71 -9.38
N LEU A 171 20.89 5.62 -9.90
CA LEU A 171 20.73 5.13 -11.28
C LEU A 171 19.32 4.59 -11.52
N ALA A 172 18.83 4.64 -12.77
CA ALA A 172 17.51 4.10 -13.11
C ALA A 172 17.46 2.57 -12.94
N ALA A 173 18.49 1.87 -13.40
CA ALA A 173 18.69 0.45 -13.17
C ALA A 173 20.13 0.13 -12.74
N PHE A 174 20.31 -1.04 -12.10
CA PHE A 174 21.62 -1.47 -11.63
C PHE A 174 22.63 -1.61 -12.77
N GLY A 175 23.79 -0.95 -12.61
CA GLY A 175 24.88 -1.01 -13.57
C GLY A 175 24.65 -0.26 -14.89
N ASP A 176 23.60 0.57 -14.97
CA ASP A 176 23.41 1.46 -16.12
C ASP A 176 24.60 2.44 -16.25
N PRO A 177 25.04 2.74 -17.49
CA PRO A 177 26.02 3.80 -17.71
C PRO A 177 25.39 5.18 -17.62
N ASP A 178 26.20 6.19 -17.27
CA ASP A 178 25.78 7.59 -17.28
C ASP A 178 25.50 8.10 -18.71
N PRO A 179 24.50 9.00 -18.90
CA PRO A 179 23.56 9.49 -17.89
C PRO A 179 22.38 8.52 -17.68
N SER A 180 22.17 8.06 -16.45
CA SER A 180 20.99 7.28 -16.04
C SER A 180 20.56 7.67 -14.64
N TRP A 181 19.26 7.96 -14.43
CA TRP A 181 18.72 8.26 -13.10
C TRP A 181 17.22 8.02 -13.01
N THR A 182 16.75 7.81 -11.78
CA THR A 182 15.33 7.78 -11.42
C THR A 182 15.13 8.45 -10.07
N LEU A 183 14.01 9.16 -9.88
CA LEU A 183 13.68 9.70 -8.56
C LEU A 183 13.39 8.53 -7.62
N ALA A 184 14.14 8.41 -6.53
CA ALA A 184 13.98 7.33 -5.56
C ALA A 184 12.75 7.48 -4.65
N TYR A 185 11.56 7.60 -5.23
CA TYR A 185 10.31 7.86 -4.54
C TYR A 185 9.96 6.80 -3.49
N ASN A 186 10.46 5.56 -3.63
CA ASN A 186 10.23 4.52 -2.63
C ASN A 186 10.99 4.76 -1.30
N LEU A 187 12.00 5.64 -1.27
CA LEU A 187 12.64 6.08 -0.01
C LEU A 187 11.65 6.79 0.93
N PHE A 188 10.52 7.29 0.42
CA PHE A 188 9.41 7.76 1.24
C PHE A 188 8.99 6.70 2.26
N ALA A 189 8.85 5.44 1.85
CA ALA A 189 8.41 4.38 2.74
C ALA A 189 9.44 4.06 3.84
N ASP A 190 10.75 4.12 3.53
CA ASP A 190 11.80 3.91 4.54
C ASP A 190 11.72 4.96 5.65
N LYS A 191 11.57 6.22 5.24
CA LYS A 191 11.45 7.36 6.15
C LYS A 191 10.12 7.38 6.89
N TRP A 192 9.03 7.08 6.20
CA TRP A 192 7.68 7.06 6.77
C TRP A 192 7.53 5.95 7.83
N LEU A 193 8.07 4.77 7.54
CA LEU A 193 8.11 3.64 8.47
C LEU A 193 9.33 3.65 9.39
N GLY A 194 10.20 4.66 9.34
CA GLY A 194 11.43 4.71 10.14
C GLY A 194 12.19 3.38 10.16
N THR A 195 12.26 2.66 9.03
CA THR A 195 13.02 1.40 8.93
C THR A 195 14.53 1.68 8.96
N ASN A 196 14.93 2.92 8.63
CA ASN A 196 16.30 3.43 8.70
C ASN A 196 17.30 2.51 7.97
N LEU A 197 16.90 1.97 6.81
CA LEU A 197 17.72 1.09 6.00
C LEU A 197 18.72 1.88 5.16
N PHE A 198 18.39 3.11 4.81
CA PHE A 198 19.21 4.00 4.00
C PHE A 198 19.69 5.18 4.85
N ASN A 199 20.97 5.52 4.71
CA ASN A 199 21.61 6.53 5.55
C ASN A 199 21.41 7.96 5.01
N ASP A 200 21.60 8.95 5.89
CA ASP A 200 21.48 10.37 5.54
C ASP A 200 22.48 10.82 4.47
N SER A 201 23.62 10.13 4.34
CA SER A 201 24.60 10.45 3.30
C SER A 201 24.05 10.20 1.90
N LEU A 202 23.33 9.09 1.70
CA LEU A 202 22.65 8.80 0.42
C LEU A 202 21.59 9.88 0.13
N LEU A 203 20.74 10.20 1.11
CA LEU A 203 19.71 11.23 0.96
C LEU A 203 20.30 12.60 0.64
N THR A 204 21.44 12.93 1.24
CA THR A 204 22.16 14.18 0.99
C THR A 204 22.70 14.24 -0.45
N SER A 205 23.29 13.15 -0.95
CA SER A 205 23.77 13.10 -2.33
C SER A 205 22.62 13.18 -3.34
N GLU A 206 21.53 12.44 -3.10
CA GLU A 206 20.34 12.47 -3.94
C GLU A 206 19.68 13.87 -3.93
N THR A 207 19.65 14.55 -2.78
CA THR A 207 19.17 15.94 -2.67
C THR A 207 19.97 16.89 -3.57
N LYS A 208 21.31 16.79 -3.55
CA LYS A 208 22.18 17.62 -4.40
C LYS A 208 21.95 17.33 -5.89
N PHE A 209 21.74 16.07 -6.23
CA PHE A 209 21.43 15.67 -7.60
C PHE A 209 20.09 16.26 -8.07
N ILE A 210 19.03 16.13 -7.29
CA ILE A 210 17.73 16.74 -7.60
C ILE A 210 17.83 18.26 -7.73
N GLN A 211 18.61 18.91 -6.86
CA GLN A 211 18.88 20.35 -6.96
C GLN A 211 19.55 20.71 -8.29
N HIS A 212 20.49 19.89 -8.77
CA HIS A 212 21.11 20.07 -10.08
C HIS A 212 20.11 19.92 -11.23
N LEU A 213 19.15 19.00 -11.14
CA LEU A 213 18.10 18.83 -12.16
C LEU A 213 17.26 20.09 -12.37
N PHE A 214 17.01 20.90 -11.32
CA PHE A 214 16.31 22.17 -11.45
C PHE A 214 17.06 23.21 -12.31
N GLY A 215 18.38 23.08 -12.45
CA GLY A 215 19.20 23.91 -13.34
C GLY A 215 19.29 23.37 -14.77
N SER A 216 18.75 22.19 -15.05
CA SER A 216 18.82 21.55 -16.36
C SER A 216 17.85 22.18 -17.36
N THR A 217 18.31 22.37 -18.60
CA THR A 217 17.44 22.81 -19.70
C THR A 217 16.42 21.75 -20.09
N LYS A 218 16.77 20.46 -19.98
CA LYS A 218 15.89 19.31 -20.29
C LYS A 218 14.72 19.20 -19.30
N PHE A 219 14.96 19.55 -18.04
CA PHE A 219 13.98 19.48 -16.95
C PHE A 219 13.61 20.88 -16.44
N SER A 220 13.58 21.85 -17.35
CA SER A 220 13.18 23.22 -17.07
C SER A 220 11.71 23.25 -16.64
N GLY A 221 11.48 23.47 -15.34
CA GLY A 221 10.16 23.29 -14.70
C GLY A 221 10.05 22.05 -13.82
N GLY A 222 11.18 21.45 -13.42
CA GLY A 222 11.30 20.39 -12.42
C GLY A 222 11.50 18.98 -12.99
N PRO A 223 11.98 18.04 -12.16
CA PRO A 223 12.34 16.71 -12.62
C PRO A 223 11.10 15.87 -13.00
N SER A 224 11.24 15.08 -14.06
CA SER A 224 10.39 13.91 -14.33
C SER A 224 10.73 12.75 -13.39
N ILE A 225 10.08 11.60 -13.53
CA ILE A 225 10.33 10.43 -12.65
C ILE A 225 11.63 9.66 -12.98
N SER A 226 12.17 9.84 -14.19
CA SER A 226 13.43 9.24 -14.63
C SER A 226 14.03 10.01 -15.82
N TYR A 227 15.30 9.75 -16.14
CA TYR A 227 16.00 10.42 -17.24
C TYR A 227 15.29 10.26 -18.60
N GLU A 228 14.75 9.08 -18.89
CA GLU A 228 14.07 8.77 -20.15
C GLU A 228 12.64 9.32 -20.20
N ASP A 229 12.07 9.67 -19.06
CA ASP A 229 10.72 10.22 -18.99
C ASP A 229 10.72 11.76 -19.10
N THR A 230 9.64 12.26 -19.69
CA THR A 230 9.30 13.69 -19.73
C THR A 230 8.03 14.00 -18.94
N ASP A 231 7.26 12.97 -18.59
CA ASP A 231 6.08 13.08 -17.74
C ASP A 231 6.51 13.18 -16.27
N MET A 232 5.76 13.94 -15.48
CA MET A 232 5.84 13.89 -14.03
C MET A 232 4.68 13.05 -13.49
N ASN A 233 4.86 12.53 -12.27
CA ASN A 233 3.79 11.87 -11.54
C ASN A 233 3.61 12.53 -10.18
N THR A 234 2.38 12.98 -9.90
CA THR A 234 2.03 13.69 -8.67
C THR A 234 2.41 12.89 -7.43
N ALA A 235 2.16 11.58 -7.41
CA ALA A 235 2.46 10.74 -6.26
C ALA A 235 3.96 10.56 -6.07
N TRP A 236 4.67 10.20 -7.14
CA TRP A 236 6.10 9.92 -7.07
C TRP A 236 6.92 11.16 -6.72
N ILE A 237 6.59 12.32 -7.29
CA ILE A 237 7.27 13.58 -6.94
C ILE A 237 7.01 13.95 -5.49
N MET A 238 5.78 13.76 -5.00
CA MET A 238 5.45 14.07 -3.61
C MET A 238 6.18 13.14 -2.62
N PHE A 239 6.28 11.85 -2.94
CA PHE A 239 7.04 10.89 -2.15
C PHE A 239 8.53 11.21 -2.14
N THR A 240 9.11 11.54 -3.29
CA THR A 240 10.50 12.03 -3.35
C THR A 240 10.69 13.27 -2.49
N ALA A 241 9.81 14.26 -2.59
CA ALA A 241 9.89 15.49 -1.80
C ALA A 241 9.91 15.19 -0.29
N MET A 242 9.07 14.26 0.16
CA MET A 242 9.00 13.90 1.58
C MET A 242 10.16 12.99 2.04
N ALA A 243 10.78 12.24 1.13
CA ALA A 243 11.99 11.47 1.43
C ALA A 243 13.20 12.39 1.71
N MET A 244 13.29 13.55 1.06
CA MET A 244 14.43 14.47 1.21
C MET A 244 14.50 15.09 2.62
N ASN A 245 15.72 15.33 3.10
CA ASN A 245 15.99 16.00 4.38
C ASN A 245 16.19 17.52 4.23
N ASP A 246 16.26 18.03 3.00
CA ASP A 246 16.45 19.44 2.71
C ASP A 246 15.11 20.13 2.39
N ASP A 247 14.78 21.14 3.19
CA ASP A 247 13.53 21.90 3.06
C ASP A 247 13.45 22.65 1.71
N THR A 248 14.57 23.12 1.18
CA THR A 248 14.61 23.90 -0.08
C THR A 248 14.29 23.01 -1.28
N VAL A 249 14.91 21.83 -1.36
CA VAL A 249 14.66 20.86 -2.44
C VAL A 249 13.25 20.29 -2.33
N ARG A 250 12.80 19.94 -1.11
CA ARG A 250 11.42 19.52 -0.87
C ARG A 250 10.42 20.57 -1.36
N ASP A 251 10.58 21.82 -0.91
CA ASP A 251 9.64 22.88 -1.26
C ASP A 251 9.69 23.19 -2.76
N SER A 252 10.86 23.09 -3.41
CA SER A 252 10.98 23.25 -4.86
C SER A 252 10.20 22.18 -5.65
N LEU A 253 10.23 20.93 -5.21
CA LEU A 253 9.44 19.84 -5.81
C LEU A 253 7.94 20.06 -5.63
N ILE A 254 7.51 20.43 -4.42
CA ILE A 254 6.11 20.71 -4.09
C ILE A 254 5.60 21.92 -4.87
N ASP A 255 6.40 22.99 -4.94
CA ASP A 255 6.08 24.22 -5.65
C ASP A 255 5.93 23.99 -7.15
N THR A 256 6.76 23.12 -7.70
CA THR A 256 6.65 22.68 -9.09
C THR A 256 5.34 21.96 -9.35
N LEU A 257 5.00 20.96 -8.52
CA LEU A 257 3.73 20.25 -8.64
C LEU A 257 2.55 21.19 -8.52
N TRP A 258 2.56 22.07 -7.50
CA TRP A 258 1.52 23.06 -7.28
C TRP A 258 1.34 23.95 -8.50
N THR A 259 2.42 24.49 -9.03
CA THR A 259 2.39 25.36 -10.22
C THR A 259 1.81 24.62 -11.41
N LYS A 260 2.21 23.37 -11.66
CA LYS A 260 1.69 22.59 -12.80
C LYS A 260 0.21 22.22 -12.64
N LEU A 261 -0.19 21.77 -11.44
CA LEU A 261 -1.58 21.43 -11.12
C LEU A 261 -2.51 22.66 -11.17
N THR A 262 -1.99 23.85 -10.86
CA THR A 262 -2.77 25.10 -10.85
C THR A 262 -2.62 25.96 -12.09
N ALA A 263 -1.65 25.73 -12.96
CA ALA A 263 -1.52 26.44 -14.24
C ALA A 263 -2.51 25.89 -15.28
N GLN A 264 -2.86 24.60 -15.19
CA GLN A 264 -3.85 23.95 -16.04
C GLN A 264 -5.27 24.16 -15.50
N LEU A 265 -5.70 25.42 -15.31
CA LEU A 265 -7.09 25.77 -14.92
C LEU A 265 -8.10 25.49 -16.04
N THR A 266 -8.13 24.28 -16.59
CA THR A 266 -9.39 23.73 -17.06
C THR A 266 -10.21 23.34 -15.81
N PRO A 267 -11.55 23.33 -15.85
CA PRO A 267 -12.42 22.85 -14.76
C PRO A 267 -12.24 21.35 -14.40
N GLN A 268 -11.12 20.74 -14.78
CA GLN A 268 -10.90 19.31 -14.76
C GLN A 268 -10.18 18.88 -13.47
N ARG A 269 -10.34 17.58 -13.21
CA ARG A 269 -9.98 16.87 -11.98
C ARG A 269 -8.46 16.83 -11.84
N LEU A 270 -7.96 16.82 -10.59
CA LEU A 270 -6.52 16.69 -10.33
C LEU A 270 -5.97 15.40 -10.95
N SER A 271 -4.97 15.55 -11.80
CA SER A 271 -4.35 14.44 -12.52
C SER A 271 -3.17 13.85 -11.74
N THR A 272 -2.96 12.54 -11.90
CA THR A 272 -1.79 11.85 -11.37
C THR A 272 -0.59 11.96 -12.32
N ILE A 273 -0.80 12.09 -13.63
CA ILE A 273 0.26 12.23 -14.64
C ILE A 273 0.24 13.64 -15.22
N LEU A 274 1.36 14.36 -15.08
CA LEU A 274 1.53 15.71 -15.61
C LEU A 274 2.49 15.65 -16.81
N SER A 275 1.92 15.53 -18.01
CA SER A 275 2.70 15.48 -19.25
C SER A 275 2.92 16.88 -19.84
N PRO A 276 4.09 17.17 -20.43
CA PRO A 276 4.28 18.34 -21.27
C PRO A 276 3.48 18.26 -22.58
N GLN A 277 3.01 17.06 -22.97
CA GLN A 277 2.13 16.87 -24.13
C GLN A 277 0.66 16.78 -23.66
N PRO A 278 -0.22 17.72 -24.07
CA PRO A 278 -1.61 17.76 -23.57
C PRO A 278 -2.41 16.47 -23.78
N SER A 279 -2.11 15.70 -24.83
CA SER A 279 -2.80 14.46 -25.17
C SER A 279 -2.44 13.25 -24.30
N ARG A 280 -1.46 13.38 -23.40
CA ARG A 280 -0.95 12.30 -22.54
C ARG A 280 -1.25 12.50 -21.05
N ALA A 281 -1.83 13.62 -20.65
CA ALA A 281 -2.25 13.83 -19.27
C ALA A 281 -3.46 12.93 -18.96
N ASP A 282 -3.49 12.33 -17.77
CA ASP A 282 -4.70 11.62 -17.33
C ASP A 282 -5.82 12.64 -17.15
N GLU A 283 -6.89 12.54 -17.96
CA GLU A 283 -8.05 13.45 -17.92
C GLU A 283 -9.04 13.13 -16.77
N GLY A 284 -8.73 12.11 -15.96
CA GLY A 284 -9.57 11.59 -14.87
C GLY A 284 -9.02 11.89 -13.47
N GLY A 285 -9.92 12.15 -12.53
CA GLY A 285 -9.55 12.23 -11.11
C GLY A 285 -9.09 10.87 -10.62
N SER A 286 -7.89 10.81 -10.04
CA SER A 286 -7.27 9.57 -9.60
C SER A 286 -7.03 9.58 -8.09
N PRO A 287 -7.32 8.47 -7.36
CA PRO A 287 -6.99 8.38 -5.94
C PRO A 287 -5.48 8.48 -5.69
N GLY A 288 -4.63 8.27 -6.70
CA GLY A 288 -3.18 8.45 -6.59
C GLY A 288 -2.75 9.86 -6.18
N VAL A 289 -3.59 10.87 -6.42
CA VAL A 289 -3.39 12.25 -5.95
C VAL A 289 -3.38 12.35 -4.41
N GLY A 290 -3.90 11.34 -3.70
CA GLY A 290 -3.86 11.25 -2.23
C GLY A 290 -2.44 11.33 -1.65
N ALA A 291 -1.40 11.10 -2.45
CA ALA A 291 -0.01 11.27 -2.04
C ALA A 291 0.33 12.71 -1.63
N ILE A 292 -0.43 13.71 -2.07
CA ILE A 292 -0.28 15.12 -1.63
C ILE A 292 -0.47 15.28 -0.11
N PHE A 293 -1.11 14.30 0.54
CA PHE A 293 -1.26 14.22 1.99
C PHE A 293 -0.06 13.58 2.70
N ALA A 294 1.00 13.18 2.00
CA ALA A 294 2.22 12.64 2.59
C ALA A 294 2.80 13.49 3.75
N PRO A 295 2.83 14.85 3.68
CA PRO A 295 3.28 15.67 4.81
C PRO A 295 2.41 15.49 6.06
N LEU A 296 1.10 15.30 5.88
CA LEU A 296 0.17 15.07 7.00
C LEU A 296 0.34 13.66 7.57
N ALA A 297 0.62 12.67 6.73
CA ALA A 297 0.91 11.32 7.18
C ALA A 297 2.18 11.24 8.05
N PHE A 298 3.19 12.09 7.79
CA PHE A 298 4.37 12.23 8.67
C PHE A 298 4.07 12.88 10.02
N ALA A 299 2.98 13.65 10.12
CA ALA A 299 2.56 14.27 11.37
C ALA A 299 1.75 13.32 12.27
N ILE A 300 1.38 12.14 11.78
CA ILE A 300 0.70 11.12 12.57
C ILE A 300 1.74 10.51 13.53
N PRO A 301 1.51 10.54 14.85
CA PRO A 301 2.45 9.97 15.80
C PRO A 301 2.48 8.44 15.67
N ASN A 302 3.68 7.87 15.76
CA ASN A 302 3.84 6.43 15.90
C ASN A 302 3.36 5.98 17.28
N VAL A 303 2.38 5.09 17.31
CA VAL A 303 1.84 4.45 18.51
C VAL A 303 2.43 3.05 18.64
N THR A 304 2.62 2.59 19.88
CA THR A 304 3.01 1.20 20.15
C THR A 304 1.95 0.24 19.59
N ILE A 305 2.37 -0.67 18.73
CA ILE A 305 1.49 -1.68 18.14
C ILE A 305 1.12 -2.71 19.21
N VAL A 306 -0.17 -2.94 19.40
CA VAL A 306 -0.69 -4.01 20.24
C VAL A 306 -1.23 -5.12 19.35
N VAL A 307 -0.51 -6.23 19.29
CA VAL A 307 -0.99 -7.47 18.65
C VAL A 307 -1.65 -8.31 19.74
N THR A 308 -2.97 -8.48 19.67
CA THR A 308 -3.68 -9.44 20.51
C THR A 308 -3.52 -10.82 19.92
N ASP A 309 -3.05 -11.78 20.71
CA ASP A 309 -3.03 -13.20 20.32
C ASP A 309 -4.47 -13.61 19.99
N VAL A 310 -4.76 -13.83 18.72
CA VAL A 310 -5.97 -14.54 18.31
C VAL A 310 -5.64 -16.00 18.59
N ASP A 311 -6.09 -16.48 19.75
CA ASP A 311 -5.93 -17.83 20.30
C ASP A 311 -5.08 -18.80 19.46
N ALA A 312 -3.89 -19.14 19.99
CA ALA A 312 -3.12 -20.32 19.61
C ALA A 312 -3.88 -21.60 20.04
N GLY A 313 -5.04 -21.83 19.46
CA GLY A 313 -6.04 -22.79 19.87
C GLY A 313 -6.65 -23.54 18.68
N SER A 314 -5.80 -24.13 17.84
CA SER A 314 -6.19 -25.33 17.10
C SER A 314 -4.96 -26.17 16.82
N ASP A 315 -4.65 -27.05 17.77
CA ASP A 315 -3.83 -28.23 17.52
C ASP A 315 -4.39 -28.97 16.31
N GLY A 316 -3.68 -28.89 15.19
CA GLY A 316 -3.89 -29.80 14.08
C GLY A 316 -3.67 -31.23 14.56
N PRO A 317 -4.42 -32.23 14.07
CA PRO A 317 -4.33 -33.59 14.59
C PRO A 317 -2.92 -34.14 14.35
N THR A 318 -2.20 -34.36 15.44
CA THR A 318 -0.93 -35.05 15.47
C THR A 318 -1.09 -36.44 14.86
N VAL A 319 -0.51 -36.66 13.68
CA VAL A 319 -0.34 -37.99 13.09
C VAL A 319 0.71 -38.73 13.91
N SER A 320 0.24 -39.54 14.85
CA SER A 320 1.05 -40.52 15.58
C SER A 320 1.69 -41.51 14.59
N LYS A 321 2.99 -41.35 14.33
CA LYS A 321 3.83 -42.42 13.77
C LYS A 321 3.94 -43.54 14.79
N ARG A 322 3.38 -44.72 14.48
CA ARG A 322 3.65 -45.97 15.21
C ARG A 322 4.78 -46.75 14.49
N PRO A 323 5.66 -47.46 15.19
CA PRO A 323 6.90 -48.00 14.62
C PRO A 323 6.66 -49.31 13.88
N SER A 324 7.45 -49.52 12.83
CA SER A 324 7.57 -50.76 12.06
C SER A 324 8.25 -51.83 12.90
N GLY A 325 7.52 -52.90 13.24
CA GLY A 325 8.05 -54.13 13.80
C GLY A 325 7.80 -55.28 12.82
N ALA A 326 8.87 -55.93 12.37
CA ALA A 326 8.84 -57.10 11.51
C ALA A 326 8.54 -58.38 12.32
N THR A 327 7.74 -59.29 11.78
CA THR A 327 7.92 -60.75 11.97
C THR A 327 7.16 -61.56 10.91
N GLN A 328 7.76 -62.67 10.52
CA GLN A 328 7.39 -63.61 9.46
C GLN A 328 6.42 -64.73 9.93
N HIS A 329 5.79 -65.38 8.96
CA HIS A 329 5.21 -66.75 8.88
C HIS A 329 3.72 -66.74 8.50
N SER A 330 3.14 -67.64 7.71
CA SER A 330 3.57 -68.74 6.83
C SER A 330 2.30 -69.30 6.19
N GLN A 331 2.38 -69.67 4.91
CA GLN A 331 1.67 -70.75 4.21
C GLN A 331 0.14 -71.01 4.39
N ALA A 332 -0.53 -70.96 3.24
CA ALA A 332 -1.32 -72.03 2.60
C ALA A 332 -2.87 -71.97 2.59
N SER A 333 -3.35 -72.33 1.39
CA SER A 333 -4.62 -72.97 0.99
C SER A 333 -5.91 -72.14 0.91
N GLU A 334 -6.35 -71.98 -0.34
CA GLU A 334 -7.76 -71.90 -0.76
C GLU A 334 -8.49 -73.23 -0.43
N PRO A 335 -9.83 -73.24 -0.24
CA PRO A 335 -10.68 -73.54 -1.39
C PRO A 335 -11.99 -72.75 -1.48
N GLN A 336 -12.51 -72.68 -2.71
CA GLN A 336 -13.76 -72.08 -3.17
C GLN A 336 -15.02 -72.62 -2.48
N ILE A 337 -15.99 -71.75 -2.15
CA ILE A 337 -17.44 -72.00 -2.37
C ILE A 337 -18.15 -70.70 -2.77
N ARG A 338 -18.94 -70.81 -3.85
CA ARG A 338 -19.75 -69.79 -4.53
C ARG A 338 -21.07 -69.47 -3.79
N ARG A 339 -21.50 -68.20 -3.97
CA ARG A 339 -22.89 -67.66 -4.04
C ARG A 339 -23.71 -67.53 -2.74
N ILE A 340 -23.83 -66.30 -2.24
CA ILE A 340 -25.13 -65.64 -2.01
C ILE A 340 -25.04 -64.19 -2.55
N ALA A 341 -26.04 -63.85 -3.34
CA ALA A 341 -26.19 -62.60 -4.07
C ALA A 341 -26.67 -61.45 -3.17
N GLY A 342 -26.27 -60.22 -3.51
CA GLY A 342 -27.25 -59.17 -3.79
C GLY A 342 -27.83 -58.32 -2.65
N ALA A 343 -27.29 -58.33 -1.43
CA ALA A 343 -27.80 -57.45 -0.35
C ALA A 343 -26.74 -56.59 0.38
N ALA A 344 -25.44 -56.81 0.16
CA ALA A 344 -24.39 -56.07 0.88
C ALA A 344 -23.90 -54.80 0.14
N ALA A 345 -23.96 -54.75 -1.20
CA ALA A 345 -23.45 -53.60 -1.96
C ALA A 345 -24.40 -52.39 -1.92
N GLY A 346 -25.72 -52.62 -1.88
CA GLY A 346 -26.71 -51.54 -1.75
C GLY A 346 -26.65 -50.84 -0.40
N GLY A 347 -26.43 -51.60 0.69
CA GLY A 347 -26.29 -51.04 2.03
C GLY A 347 -25.03 -50.19 2.21
N VAL A 348 -23.90 -50.62 1.64
CA VAL A 348 -22.65 -49.84 1.69
C VAL A 348 -22.75 -48.55 0.87
N CYS A 349 -23.35 -48.59 -0.32
CA CYS A 349 -23.57 -47.37 -1.10
C CYS A 349 -24.58 -46.43 -0.42
N ALA A 350 -25.66 -46.96 0.17
CA ALA A 350 -26.63 -46.15 0.92
C ALA A 350 -25.99 -45.50 2.15
N LEU A 351 -25.13 -46.22 2.88
CA LEU A 351 -24.38 -45.70 4.02
C LEU A 351 -23.32 -44.65 3.62
N LEU A 352 -22.67 -44.80 2.47
CA LEU A 352 -21.73 -43.81 1.94
C LEU A 352 -22.45 -42.53 1.49
N ILE A 353 -23.62 -42.66 0.83
CA ILE A 353 -24.41 -41.51 0.40
C ILE A 353 -25.04 -40.79 1.60
N SER A 354 -25.55 -41.52 2.58
CA SER A 354 -26.10 -40.91 3.80
C SER A 354 -25.02 -40.33 4.70
N GLY A 355 -23.84 -40.96 4.76
CA GLY A 355 -22.66 -40.40 5.46
C GLY A 355 -22.14 -39.12 4.81
N THR A 356 -22.06 -39.07 3.48
CA THR A 356 -21.66 -37.85 2.75
C THR A 356 -22.70 -36.75 2.83
N ALA A 357 -24.00 -37.07 2.73
CA ALA A 357 -25.08 -36.10 2.94
C ALA A 357 -25.09 -35.57 4.38
N GLY A 358 -24.88 -36.45 5.38
CA GLY A 358 -24.74 -36.07 6.78
C GLY A 358 -23.53 -35.16 7.02
N PHE A 359 -22.39 -35.47 6.41
CA PHE A 359 -21.19 -34.62 6.46
C PHE A 359 -21.42 -33.26 5.79
N MET A 360 -22.09 -33.21 4.63
CA MET A 360 -22.42 -31.95 3.94
C MET A 360 -23.43 -31.10 4.74
N LEU A 361 -24.43 -31.71 5.37
CA LEU A 361 -25.40 -31.01 6.21
C LEU A 361 -24.76 -30.52 7.51
N TRP A 362 -23.87 -31.32 8.10
CA TRP A 362 -23.09 -30.92 9.27
C TRP A 362 -22.10 -29.80 8.92
N HIS A 363 -21.40 -29.89 7.78
CA HIS A 363 -20.51 -28.83 7.29
C HIS A 363 -21.29 -27.56 6.96
N ARG A 364 -22.49 -27.65 6.36
CA ARG A 364 -23.37 -26.49 6.19
C ARG A 364 -23.80 -25.89 7.52
N GLY A 365 -24.16 -26.72 8.50
CA GLY A 365 -24.55 -26.24 9.84
C GLY A 365 -23.38 -25.62 10.61
N CYS A 366 -22.15 -26.10 10.43
CA CYS A 366 -20.95 -25.50 11.00
C CYS A 366 -20.56 -24.19 10.30
N CYS A 367 -20.68 -24.12 8.97
CA CYS A 367 -20.52 -22.86 8.22
C CYS A 367 -21.60 -21.84 8.59
N GLU A 368 -22.88 -22.24 8.68
CA GLU A 368 -23.97 -21.35 9.12
C GLU A 368 -23.76 -20.88 10.56
N LYS A 369 -23.15 -21.67 11.44
CA LYS A 369 -22.78 -21.22 12.80
C LYS A 369 -21.56 -20.29 12.82
N MET A 370 -20.61 -20.45 11.89
CA MET A 370 -19.50 -19.50 11.71
C MET A 370 -20.02 -18.15 11.20
N TYR A 371 -20.89 -18.15 10.17
CA TYR A 371 -21.53 -16.92 9.67
C TYR A 371 -22.52 -16.30 10.68
N ALA A 372 -23.32 -17.11 11.38
CA ALA A 372 -24.24 -16.61 12.41
C ALA A 372 -23.54 -16.11 13.69
N SER A 373 -22.28 -16.49 13.93
CA SER A 373 -21.48 -15.92 15.02
C SER A 373 -20.92 -14.53 14.69
N GLU A 374 -20.85 -14.17 13.40
CA GLU A 374 -20.43 -12.83 12.94
C GLU A 374 -21.62 -11.87 12.72
N ASP A 375 -22.85 -12.39 12.68
CA ASP A 375 -24.12 -11.65 12.53
C ASP A 375 -24.85 -11.42 13.88
N GLY A 376 -24.10 -11.29 14.99
CA GLY A 376 -24.60 -10.52 16.13
C GLY A 376 -24.86 -9.08 15.67
N PRO A 377 -25.77 -8.30 16.29
CA PRO A 377 -25.91 -6.89 15.97
C PRO A 377 -24.54 -6.24 16.16
N ARG A 378 -23.79 -6.08 15.06
CA ARG A 378 -22.63 -5.22 15.01
C ARG A 378 -23.21 -3.88 15.36
N SER A 379 -22.98 -3.44 16.59
CA SER A 379 -22.84 -2.03 16.84
C SER A 379 -21.77 -1.61 15.84
N LEU A 380 -22.22 -1.12 14.68
CA LEU A 380 -21.48 -0.15 13.92
C LEU A 380 -21.25 0.94 14.96
N THR A 381 -20.15 0.82 15.68
CA THR A 381 -19.59 1.97 16.36
C THR A 381 -19.39 2.92 15.20
N GLU A 382 -20.28 3.92 15.12
CA GLU A 382 -20.10 5.00 14.18
C GLU A 382 -18.63 5.39 14.30
N PRO A 383 -17.90 5.50 13.17
CA PRO A 383 -16.49 5.83 13.22
C PRO A 383 -16.38 7.05 14.11
N THR A 384 -15.74 6.94 15.27
CA THR A 384 -15.41 8.12 16.06
C THR A 384 -14.56 8.95 15.11
N PRO A 385 -15.06 10.10 14.63
CA PRO A 385 -14.23 10.98 13.83
C PRO A 385 -12.99 11.23 14.66
N TYR A 386 -11.82 11.31 14.03
CA TYR A 386 -10.79 12.10 14.66
C TYR A 386 -11.40 13.49 14.85
N THR A 387 -11.82 13.77 16.07
CA THR A 387 -12.24 15.10 16.44
C THR A 387 -10.94 15.86 16.45
N PHE A 388 -10.72 16.66 15.41
CA PHE A 388 -9.77 17.76 15.53
C PHE A 388 -10.31 18.64 16.66
N VAL A 389 -9.88 18.37 17.88
CA VAL A 389 -10.07 19.26 19.00
C VAL A 389 -9.13 20.43 18.69
N SER A 390 -9.72 21.49 18.15
CA SER A 390 -9.09 22.81 18.08
C SER A 390 -8.94 23.38 19.49
N GLU A 391 -8.21 22.71 20.38
CA GLU A 391 -7.74 23.31 21.62
C GLU A 391 -6.39 23.97 21.35
N TYR A 392 -6.45 25.10 20.66
CA TYR A 392 -5.36 26.07 20.70
C TYR A 392 -5.96 27.46 20.97
N PRO A 393 -5.92 27.92 22.22
CA PRO A 393 -5.73 29.34 22.46
C PRO A 393 -4.46 29.75 21.72
N GLU A 394 -4.50 30.87 20.99
CA GLU A 394 -3.45 31.38 20.08
C GLU A 394 -2.03 31.55 20.67
N GLN A 395 -1.76 31.16 21.91
CA GLN A 395 -0.55 31.56 22.64
C GLN A 395 0.60 30.55 22.69
N ASN A 396 0.47 29.29 22.24
CA ASN A 396 1.56 28.30 22.36
C ASN A 396 1.99 27.65 21.03
N VAL A 397 1.95 28.41 19.92
CA VAL A 397 2.42 27.94 18.60
C VAL A 397 3.93 27.66 18.60
N GLN A 398 4.72 28.31 19.46
CA GLN A 398 6.18 28.22 19.46
C GLN A 398 6.76 26.90 20.01
N SER A 399 6.04 26.17 20.87
CA SER A 399 6.61 24.99 21.56
C SER A 399 6.44 23.67 20.79
N LEU A 400 5.48 23.57 19.88
CA LEU A 400 5.29 22.39 19.00
C LEU A 400 6.07 22.51 17.69
N GLU A 401 6.44 23.73 17.29
CA GLU A 401 7.34 24.02 16.16
C GLU A 401 8.75 23.47 16.37
N GLN A 402 9.21 23.35 17.62
CA GLN A 402 10.52 22.81 17.98
C GLN A 402 10.60 21.28 17.99
N GLN A 403 9.47 20.57 18.15
CA GLN A 403 9.47 19.12 18.34
C GLN A 403 9.30 18.34 17.02
N ALA A 404 8.79 18.98 15.97
CA ALA A 404 8.49 18.33 14.69
C ALA A 404 9.58 18.45 13.62
N GLY A 405 10.62 19.27 13.79
CA GLY A 405 11.78 19.34 12.88
C GLY A 405 11.52 19.67 11.39
N TYR A 406 10.26 19.85 10.96
CA TYR A 406 9.86 20.16 9.59
C TYR A 406 9.39 21.62 9.52
N GLY A 407 10.32 22.52 9.22
CA GLY A 407 10.14 23.96 9.29
C GLY A 407 9.93 24.61 7.93
N SER A 408 8.71 24.54 7.38
CA SER A 408 8.31 25.49 6.34
C SER A 408 6.82 25.81 6.46
N LYS A 409 6.52 27.04 6.89
CA LYS A 409 5.18 27.63 6.97
C LYS A 409 4.46 27.55 5.62
N LEU A 410 5.23 27.57 4.52
CA LEU A 410 4.77 27.52 3.14
C LEU A 410 4.21 26.15 2.75
N THR A 411 4.90 25.05 3.12
CA THR A 411 4.39 23.68 2.88
C THR A 411 3.05 23.50 3.56
N ARG A 412 2.89 24.00 4.79
CA ARG A 412 1.66 23.88 5.58
C ARG A 412 0.51 24.73 5.03
N GLU A 413 0.77 25.95 4.58
CA GLU A 413 -0.24 26.82 3.94
C GLU A 413 -0.71 26.24 2.59
N ARG A 414 0.19 25.67 1.79
CA ARG A 414 -0.17 25.04 0.51
C ARG A 414 -0.92 23.72 0.69
N THR A 415 -0.51 22.87 1.64
CA THR A 415 -1.29 21.66 2.01
C THR A 415 -2.68 22.05 2.55
N ARG A 416 -2.78 23.09 3.38
CA ARG A 416 -4.08 23.61 3.84
C ARG A 416 -4.94 24.16 2.69
N ALA A 417 -4.33 24.89 1.74
CA ALA A 417 -5.03 25.38 0.56
C ALA A 417 -5.54 24.23 -0.33
N PHE A 418 -4.77 23.14 -0.43
CA PHE A 418 -5.18 21.92 -1.13
C PHE A 418 -6.43 21.29 -0.48
N VAL A 419 -6.41 21.10 0.84
CA VAL A 419 -7.55 20.58 1.62
C VAL A 419 -8.78 21.50 1.52
N ALA A 420 -8.58 22.82 1.63
CA ALA A 420 -9.64 23.81 1.53
C ALA A 420 -10.29 23.82 0.13
N ARG A 421 -9.49 23.68 -0.95
CA ARG A 421 -10.02 23.61 -2.32
C ARG A 421 -10.74 22.30 -2.62
N SER A 422 -10.27 21.16 -2.09
CA SER A 422 -11.03 19.90 -2.21
C SER A 422 -12.38 19.95 -1.49
N ALA A 423 -12.49 20.71 -0.40
CA ALA A 423 -13.74 20.89 0.34
C ALA A 423 -14.75 21.81 -0.36
N ILE A 424 -14.28 22.80 -1.14
CA ILE A 424 -15.17 23.71 -1.90
C ILE A 424 -15.96 22.94 -2.97
N TYR A 425 -15.39 21.89 -3.57
CA TYR A 425 -16.09 21.05 -4.55
C TYR A 425 -17.08 20.03 -3.96
N SER A 426 -17.00 19.75 -2.65
CA SER A 426 -17.97 18.87 -1.97
C SER A 426 -19.27 19.60 -1.58
N ARG A 427 -19.31 20.94 -1.63
CA ARG A 427 -20.52 21.71 -1.31
C ARG A 427 -21.54 21.74 -2.45
N ASP A 428 -21.12 21.53 -3.70
CA ASP A 428 -22.02 21.59 -4.86
C ASP A 428 -22.76 20.27 -5.18
N SER A 429 -22.44 19.16 -4.50
CA SER A 429 -23.15 17.88 -4.69
C SER A 429 -24.29 17.64 -3.70
N THR A 430 -24.61 18.60 -2.83
CA THR A 430 -25.78 18.53 -1.93
C THR A 430 -26.98 19.32 -2.46
N ARG A 431 -27.49 18.95 -3.64
CA ARG A 431 -28.87 19.28 -4.02
C ARG A 431 -29.71 18.00 -4.03
N ALA A 432 -30.47 17.82 -2.96
CA ALA A 432 -31.58 16.86 -2.90
C ALA A 432 -32.69 17.23 -3.91
N PRO A 433 -33.52 16.27 -4.36
CA PRO A 433 -34.39 16.44 -5.50
C PRO A 433 -35.64 17.24 -5.14
N ILE A 434 -35.98 18.28 -5.90
CA ILE A 434 -37.27 18.95 -5.82
C ILE A 434 -37.92 18.86 -7.20
N GLY A 435 -38.98 18.05 -7.29
CA GLY A 435 -39.93 18.09 -8.38
C GLY A 435 -40.89 19.27 -8.18
N GLY A 436 -41.20 19.99 -9.27
CA GLY A 436 -42.25 21.01 -9.32
C GLY A 436 -41.95 22.15 -10.30
N SER A 437 -42.64 22.14 -11.45
CA SER A 437 -42.89 23.11 -12.53
C SER A 437 -42.40 24.59 -12.48
N PRO A 438 -42.29 25.24 -13.66
CA PRO A 438 -41.36 26.35 -13.91
C PRO A 438 -41.96 27.74 -13.64
N GLY A 439 -41.15 28.64 -13.09
CA GLY A 439 -41.49 30.06 -12.98
C GLY A 439 -40.33 30.92 -12.47
N ALA A 440 -40.04 31.98 -13.23
CA ALA A 440 -39.16 33.12 -12.93
C ALA A 440 -37.63 32.89 -12.95
N GLN A 441 -37.01 33.28 -14.07
CA GLN A 441 -35.61 33.70 -14.13
C GLN A 441 -35.45 35.01 -13.36
N GLU A 442 -34.50 35.05 -12.43
CA GLU A 442 -33.91 36.29 -11.94
C GLU A 442 -32.40 36.17 -12.11
N MET A 443 -31.85 36.90 -13.09
CA MET A 443 -30.43 36.99 -13.37
C MET A 443 -29.76 37.85 -12.29
N LEU A 444 -28.94 37.24 -11.44
CA LEU A 444 -27.93 37.96 -10.66
C LEU A 444 -26.67 38.06 -11.49
N GLU A 445 -26.51 39.19 -12.18
CA GLU A 445 -25.28 39.61 -12.83
C GLU A 445 -24.15 39.74 -11.79
N VAL A 446 -23.07 38.98 -11.97
CA VAL A 446 -21.80 39.20 -11.26
C VAL A 446 -20.91 40.04 -12.19
N PRO A 447 -20.42 41.21 -11.75
CA PRO A 447 -19.62 42.08 -12.62
C PRO A 447 -18.21 41.49 -12.83
N PRO A 448 -17.58 41.72 -14.01
CA PRO A 448 -16.23 41.22 -14.28
C PRO A 448 -15.17 41.99 -13.47
N PRO A 449 -14.04 41.35 -13.13
CA PRO A 449 -13.01 41.97 -12.30
C PRO A 449 -12.27 43.09 -13.03
N THR A 450 -12.12 44.22 -12.36
CA THR A 450 -11.33 45.38 -12.75
C THR A 450 -9.84 45.05 -12.73
N TYR A 451 -9.18 45.18 -13.89
CA TYR A 451 -7.73 45.15 -14.04
C TYR A 451 -7.12 46.42 -13.44
N TYR A 452 -6.29 46.30 -12.42
CA TYR A 452 -5.35 47.36 -12.02
C TYR A 452 -4.09 47.24 -12.87
N SER A 453 -3.95 48.17 -13.81
CA SER A 453 -2.68 48.51 -14.45
C SER A 453 -1.84 49.37 -13.50
N ALA A 454 -0.55 49.06 -13.39
CA ALA A 454 0.43 49.99 -12.85
C ALA A 454 1.66 49.97 -13.77
N GLN A 455 1.70 50.94 -14.68
CA GLN A 455 2.95 51.46 -15.23
C GLN A 455 3.44 52.58 -14.29
N ARG A 456 4.67 52.50 -13.83
CA ARG A 456 5.76 53.41 -14.22
C ARG A 456 7.10 52.82 -13.83
#